data_AF-A0A838BXW7-F1
#
_entry.id   AF-A0A838BXW7-F1
#
_cell.length_a   1.000
_cell.length_b   1.000
_cell.length_c   1.000
_cell.angle_alpha   90.00
_cell.angle_beta   90.00
_cell.angle_gamma   90.00
#
_symmetry.space_group_name_H-M   'P 1'
#
loop_
_entity.id
_entity.type
_entity.pdbx_description
1 polymer ?
#
loop_
_entity_poly.entity_id
_entity_poly.type
_entity_poly.pdbx_seq_one_letter_code
_entity_poly.pdbx_strand_id
1 'polypeptide(L)'
;MQKDGAGTRLADRLRSQMQSERHEIESVARDELNKLASSLRAESKTALLSMKSSLADAVAVQITALSAEMRQIEARQRRWPAWTALGCSVIVLTALALLWSVTAWLRSDLESLRAATAHETAALERLKASTHGLDLQSAKEGTFLILPAGFAGKPLTPWTCGSRPCLKLD
;
A
#
# COMPACT_ATOMS: atom_id res chain seq x y z
N MET A 1 7.39 -115.00 -41.52
CA MET A 1 7.08 -113.55 -41.66
C MET A 1 5.86 -113.25 -40.82
N GLN A 2 6.00 -112.51 -39.70
CA GLN A 2 4.96 -111.77 -38.94
C GLN A 2 5.44 -111.59 -37.48
N LYS A 3 6.29 -110.59 -37.23
CA LYS A 3 6.54 -110.08 -35.86
C LYS A 3 6.53 -108.55 -35.77
N ASP A 4 6.42 -107.85 -36.91
CA ASP A 4 6.61 -106.40 -36.97
C ASP A 4 5.33 -105.57 -36.71
N GLY A 5 4.15 -106.20 -36.65
CA GLY A 5 2.86 -105.51 -36.48
C GLY A 5 2.43 -105.18 -35.03
N ALA A 6 3.05 -105.80 -34.03
CA ALA A 6 2.70 -105.58 -32.63
C ALA A 6 3.38 -104.33 -32.03
N GLY A 7 4.61 -104.03 -32.46
CA GLY A 7 5.35 -102.85 -32.01
C GLY A 7 4.78 -101.53 -32.54
N THR A 8 4.27 -101.53 -33.77
CA THR A 8 3.65 -100.36 -34.41
C THR A 8 2.35 -99.93 -33.74
N ARG A 9 1.48 -100.88 -33.36
CA ARG A 9 0.23 -100.57 -32.62
C ARG A 9 0.44 -99.96 -31.23
N LEU A 10 1.50 -100.36 -30.54
CA LEU A 10 1.80 -99.86 -29.19
C LEU A 10 2.45 -98.47 -29.26
N ALA A 11 3.31 -98.24 -30.24
CA ALA A 11 3.89 -96.93 -30.55
C ALA A 11 2.81 -95.92 -30.97
N ASP A 12 1.82 -96.33 -31.77
CA ASP A 12 0.71 -95.46 -32.17
C ASP A 12 -0.22 -95.11 -31.00
N ARG A 13 -0.48 -96.07 -30.09
CA ARG A 13 -1.23 -95.78 -28.85
C ARG A 13 -0.49 -94.77 -27.96
N LEU A 14 0.80 -94.97 -27.73
CA LEU A 14 1.63 -94.05 -26.95
C LEU A 14 1.66 -92.65 -27.57
N ARG A 15 1.76 -92.54 -28.90
CA ARG A 15 1.65 -91.24 -29.58
C ARG A 15 0.28 -90.59 -29.40
N SER A 16 -0.80 -91.35 -29.56
CA SER A 16 -2.16 -90.82 -29.39
C SER A 16 -2.41 -90.36 -27.95
N GLN A 17 -1.88 -91.10 -26.98
CA GLN A 17 -2.02 -90.78 -25.56
C GLN A 17 -1.18 -89.54 -25.20
N MET A 18 0.05 -89.44 -25.70
CA MET A 18 0.85 -88.22 -25.53
C MET A 18 0.22 -87.00 -26.21
N GLN A 19 -0.41 -87.16 -27.38
CA GLN A 19 -1.13 -86.06 -28.02
C GLN A 19 -2.37 -85.65 -27.22
N SER A 20 -3.10 -86.60 -26.67
CA SER A 20 -4.24 -86.35 -25.79
C SER A 20 -3.81 -85.60 -24.52
N GLU A 21 -2.79 -86.10 -23.82
CA GLU A 21 -2.25 -85.45 -22.62
C GLU A 21 -1.72 -84.04 -22.93
N ARG A 22 -1.05 -83.86 -24.08
CA ARG A 22 -0.57 -82.54 -24.48
C ARG A 22 -1.71 -81.56 -24.76
N HIS A 23 -2.79 -82.02 -25.39
CA HIS A 23 -3.99 -81.19 -25.59
C HIS A 23 -4.70 -80.88 -24.28
N GLU A 24 -4.75 -81.83 -23.36
CA GLU A 24 -5.33 -81.63 -22.03
C GLU A 24 -4.52 -80.57 -21.25
N ILE A 25 -3.19 -80.71 -21.22
CA ILE A 25 -2.29 -79.73 -20.59
C ILE A 25 -2.43 -78.34 -21.24
N GLU A 26 -2.48 -78.26 -22.57
CA GLU A 26 -2.69 -76.98 -23.25
C GLU A 26 -4.05 -76.35 -22.93
N SER A 27 -5.11 -77.16 -22.82
CA SER A 27 -6.44 -76.67 -22.50
C SER A 27 -6.52 -76.14 -21.08
N VAL A 28 -5.94 -76.85 -20.11
CA VAL A 28 -5.85 -76.42 -18.71
C VAL A 28 -4.99 -75.16 -18.58
N ALA A 29 -3.85 -75.11 -19.27
CA ALA A 29 -2.99 -73.93 -19.27
C ALA A 29 -3.69 -72.70 -19.87
N ARG A 30 -4.46 -72.85 -20.95
CA ARG A 30 -5.26 -71.76 -21.51
C ARG A 30 -6.38 -71.32 -20.57
N ASP A 31 -7.03 -72.26 -19.89
CA ASP A 31 -8.10 -71.95 -18.95
C ASP A 31 -7.58 -71.20 -17.72
N GLU A 32 -6.43 -71.61 -17.19
CA GLU A 32 -5.76 -70.87 -16.11
C GLU A 32 -5.32 -69.48 -16.56
N LEU A 33 -4.68 -69.36 -17.73
CA LEU A 33 -4.27 -68.06 -18.27
C LEU A 33 -5.47 -67.13 -18.48
N ASN A 34 -6.60 -67.65 -18.95
CA ASN A 34 -7.83 -66.87 -19.10
C ASN A 34 -8.41 -66.46 -17.74
N LYS A 35 -8.40 -67.35 -16.74
CA LYS A 35 -8.83 -67.03 -15.37
C LYS A 35 -7.96 -65.93 -14.76
N LEU A 36 -6.64 -66.07 -14.84
CA LEU A 36 -5.66 -65.08 -14.40
C LEU A 36 -5.89 -63.75 -15.12
N ALA A 37 -6.02 -63.74 -16.45
CA ALA A 37 -6.25 -62.52 -17.22
C ALA A 37 -7.59 -61.85 -16.88
N SER A 38 -8.61 -62.63 -16.52
CA SER A 38 -9.91 -62.11 -16.10
C SER A 38 -9.87 -61.54 -14.67
N SER A 39 -9.17 -62.21 -13.73
CA SER A 39 -9.02 -61.72 -12.36
C SER A 39 -8.17 -60.47 -12.30
N LEU A 40 -7.06 -60.42 -13.03
CA LEU A 40 -6.21 -59.23 -13.17
C LEU A 40 -6.98 -58.05 -13.76
N ARG A 41 -7.84 -58.27 -14.75
CA ARG A 41 -8.70 -57.21 -15.30
C ARG A 41 -9.75 -56.73 -14.29
N ALA A 42 -10.35 -57.64 -13.52
CA ALA A 42 -11.32 -57.30 -12.49
C ALA A 42 -10.68 -56.52 -11.34
N GLU A 43 -9.52 -56.97 -10.84
CA GLU A 43 -8.78 -56.29 -9.78
C GLU A 43 -8.26 -54.93 -10.23
N SER A 44 -7.66 -54.84 -11.43
CA SER A 44 -7.18 -53.54 -11.94
C SER A 44 -8.32 -52.54 -12.13
N LYS A 45 -9.49 -52.97 -12.62
CA LYS A 45 -10.67 -52.11 -12.72
C LYS A 45 -11.15 -51.64 -11.35
N THR A 46 -11.15 -52.54 -10.36
CA THR A 46 -11.56 -52.23 -8.99
C THR A 46 -10.59 -51.25 -8.34
N ALA A 47 -9.28 -51.47 -8.50
CA ALA A 47 -8.23 -50.58 -8.03
C ALA A 47 -8.33 -49.20 -8.69
N LEU A 48 -8.56 -49.12 -10.01
CA LEU A 48 -8.75 -47.85 -10.72
C LEU A 48 -10.00 -47.09 -10.25
N LEU A 49 -11.10 -47.78 -10.00
CA LEU A 49 -12.33 -47.16 -9.48
C LEU A 49 -12.11 -46.62 -8.07
N SER A 50 -11.46 -47.40 -7.21
CA SER A 50 -11.08 -46.99 -5.85
C SER A 50 -10.12 -45.79 -5.85
N MET A 51 -9.15 -45.81 -6.75
CA MET A 51 -8.20 -44.69 -6.89
C MET A 51 -8.92 -43.44 -7.39
N LYS A 52 -9.86 -43.58 -8.34
CA LYS A 52 -10.67 -42.47 -8.84
C LYS A 52 -11.55 -41.86 -7.74
N SER A 53 -12.21 -42.67 -6.92
CA SER A 53 -13.02 -42.16 -5.81
C SER A 53 -12.14 -41.47 -4.77
N SER A 54 -10.99 -42.06 -4.42
CA SER A 54 -10.05 -41.47 -3.47
C SER A 54 -9.48 -40.13 -3.96
N LEU A 55 -9.18 -40.01 -5.26
CA LEU A 55 -8.76 -38.73 -5.85
C LEU A 55 -9.89 -37.71 -5.84
N ALA A 56 -11.13 -38.10 -6.15
CA ALA A 56 -12.26 -37.19 -6.13
C ALA A 56 -12.51 -36.62 -4.72
N ASP A 57 -12.43 -37.46 -3.69
CA ASP A 57 -12.57 -37.04 -2.30
C ASP A 57 -11.42 -36.13 -1.86
N ALA A 58 -10.17 -36.47 -2.21
CA ALA A 58 -9.02 -35.63 -1.90
C ALA A 58 -9.11 -34.23 -2.55
N VAL A 59 -9.56 -34.17 -3.81
CA VAL A 59 -9.79 -32.92 -4.53
C VAL A 59 -10.94 -32.12 -3.90
N ALA A 60 -12.04 -32.77 -3.53
CA ALA A 60 -13.15 -32.11 -2.85
C ALA A 60 -12.71 -31.49 -1.51
N VAL A 61 -11.92 -32.23 -0.72
CA VAL A 61 -11.35 -31.73 0.54
C VAL A 61 -10.45 -30.51 0.28
N GLN A 62 -9.57 -30.55 -0.72
CA GLN A 62 -8.75 -29.38 -1.06
C GLN A 62 -9.60 -28.19 -1.49
N ILE A 63 -10.59 -28.38 -2.36
CA ILE A 63 -11.47 -27.28 -2.79
C ILE A 63 -12.19 -26.65 -1.60
N THR A 64 -12.71 -27.47 -0.68
CA THR A 64 -13.37 -26.96 0.53
C THR A 64 -12.41 -26.21 1.45
N ALA A 65 -11.19 -26.72 1.65
CA ALA A 65 -10.15 -26.05 2.43
C ALA A 65 -9.75 -24.69 1.82
N LEU A 66 -9.47 -24.64 0.52
CA LEU A 66 -9.15 -23.40 -0.20
C LEU A 66 -10.31 -22.40 -0.14
N SER A 67 -11.56 -22.87 -0.27
CA SER A 67 -12.74 -21.99 -0.18
C SER A 67 -12.95 -21.40 1.22
N ALA A 68 -12.60 -22.15 2.27
CA ALA A 68 -12.67 -21.69 3.64
C ALA A 68 -11.60 -20.64 3.94
N GLU A 69 -10.37 -20.84 3.43
CA GLU A 69 -9.29 -19.86 3.54
C GLU A 69 -9.61 -18.57 2.79
N MET A 70 -10.17 -18.66 1.58
CA MET A 70 -10.60 -17.49 0.79
C MET A 70 -11.62 -16.62 1.55
N ARG A 71 -12.61 -17.23 2.21
CA ARG A 71 -13.59 -16.48 3.02
C ARG A 71 -12.97 -15.78 4.23
N GLN A 72 -11.93 -16.37 4.83
CA GLN A 72 -11.20 -15.71 5.91
C GLN A 72 -10.37 -14.53 5.42
N ILE A 73 -9.79 -14.63 4.22
CA ILE A 73 -9.03 -13.55 3.58
C ILE A 73 -9.98 -12.39 3.23
N GLU A 74 -11.15 -12.65 2.62
CA GLU A 74 -12.14 -11.62 2.29
C GLU A 74 -12.61 -10.84 3.53
N ALA A 75 -12.88 -11.54 4.64
CA ALA A 75 -13.29 -10.91 5.90
C ALA A 75 -12.19 -9.98 6.47
N ARG A 76 -10.92 -10.34 6.29
CA ARG A 76 -9.77 -9.54 6.74
C ARG A 76 -9.53 -8.36 5.81
N GLN A 77 -9.71 -8.55 4.50
CA GLN A 77 -9.52 -7.52 3.48
C GLN A 77 -10.53 -6.37 3.61
N ARG A 78 -11.74 -6.63 4.13
CA ARG A 78 -12.77 -5.61 4.30
C ARG A 78 -12.52 -4.65 5.48
N ARG A 79 -11.71 -5.05 6.46
CA ARG A 79 -11.41 -4.20 7.63
C ARG A 79 -10.29 -3.20 7.34
N TRP A 80 -9.28 -3.59 6.57
CA TRP A 80 -8.14 -2.73 6.24
C TRP A 80 -8.48 -1.36 5.62
N PRO A 81 -9.37 -1.25 4.62
CA PRO A 81 -9.69 0.04 4.02
C PRO A 81 -10.46 0.97 4.97
N ALA A 82 -11.19 0.43 5.94
CA ALA A 82 -11.91 1.25 6.91
C ALA A 82 -10.93 1.94 7.88
N TRP A 83 -9.88 1.24 8.31
CA TRP A 83 -8.85 1.81 9.18
C TRP A 83 -7.97 2.82 8.45
N THR A 84 -7.65 2.59 7.16
CA THR A 84 -6.90 3.57 6.37
C THR A 84 -7.74 4.82 6.07
N ALA A 85 -9.03 4.66 5.77
CA ALA A 85 -9.94 5.80 5.59
C ALA A 85 -10.07 6.64 6.87
N LEU A 86 -10.21 5.99 8.03
CA LEU A 86 -10.21 6.67 9.33
C LEU A 86 -8.89 7.41 9.58
N GLY A 87 -7.75 6.77 9.35
CA GLY A 87 -6.44 7.41 9.49
C GLY A 87 -6.28 8.64 8.58
N CYS A 88 -6.64 8.54 7.30
CA CYS A 88 -6.60 9.66 6.38
C CYS A 88 -7.54 10.80 6.81
N SER A 89 -8.75 10.48 7.29
CA SER A 89 -9.69 11.50 7.76
C SER A 89 -9.14 12.30 8.95
N VAL A 90 -8.47 11.63 9.90
CA VAL A 90 -7.84 12.28 11.05
C VAL A 90 -6.73 13.22 10.61
N ILE A 91 -5.87 12.80 9.68
CA ILE A 91 -4.77 13.62 9.15
C ILE A 91 -5.29 14.88 8.46
N VAL A 92 -6.35 14.75 7.66
CA VAL A 92 -6.95 15.90 6.96
C VAL A 92 -7.58 16.86 7.96
N LEU A 93 -8.31 16.35 8.95
CA LEU A 93 -8.94 17.19 9.98
C LEU A 93 -7.92 17.92 10.85
N THR A 94 -6.82 17.25 11.25
CA THR A 94 -5.76 17.90 12.03
C THR A 94 -5.02 18.95 11.22
N ALA A 95 -4.72 18.69 9.95
CA ALA A 95 -4.12 19.68 9.05
C ALA A 95 -5.03 20.92 8.90
N LEU A 96 -6.33 20.71 8.70
CA LEU A 96 -7.30 21.80 8.56
C LEU A 96 -7.41 22.63 9.85
N ALA A 97 -7.44 21.97 11.01
CA ALA A 97 -7.48 22.64 12.30
C ALA A 97 -6.22 23.49 12.56
N LEU A 98 -5.03 22.96 12.24
CA LEU A 98 -3.78 23.70 12.36
C LEU A 98 -3.75 24.92 11.43
N LEU A 99 -4.15 24.76 10.17
CA LEU A 99 -4.27 25.86 9.21
C LEU A 99 -5.19 26.97 9.73
N TRP A 100 -6.34 26.59 10.29
CA TRP A 100 -7.30 27.56 10.81
C TRP A 100 -6.76 28.28 12.05
N SER A 101 -6.13 27.55 12.97
CA SER A 101 -5.49 28.10 14.17
C SER A 101 -4.39 29.10 13.82
N VAL A 102 -3.51 28.76 12.87
CA VAL A 102 -2.43 29.65 12.42
C VAL A 102 -3.01 30.90 11.75
N THR A 103 -4.04 30.74 10.93
CA THR A 103 -4.70 31.87 10.25
C THR A 103 -5.38 32.82 11.24
N ALA A 104 -6.02 32.30 12.28
CA ALA A 104 -6.63 33.10 13.33
C ALA A 104 -5.59 33.88 14.13
N TRP A 105 -4.49 33.22 14.49
CA TRP A 105 -3.37 33.86 15.20
C TRP A 105 -2.73 34.98 14.37
N LEU A 106 -2.47 34.73 13.08
CA LEU A 106 -1.94 35.75 12.15
C LEU A 106 -2.86 36.97 12.03
N ARG A 107 -4.18 36.76 12.01
CA ARG A 107 -5.15 37.87 11.97
C ARG A 107 -5.09 38.71 13.23
N SER A 108 -5.06 38.10 14.41
CA SER A 108 -4.94 38.83 15.66
C SER A 108 -3.64 39.63 15.76
N ASP A 109 -2.55 39.09 15.22
CA ASP A 109 -1.25 39.78 15.22
C ASP A 109 -1.24 40.95 14.22
N LEU A 110 -1.85 40.79 13.05
CA LEU A 110 -2.03 41.91 12.11
C LEU A 110 -2.89 43.03 12.68
N GLU A 111 -3.93 42.71 13.45
CA GLU A 111 -4.76 43.70 14.13
C GLU A 111 -3.98 44.43 15.24
N SER A 112 -3.18 43.72 16.02
CA SER A 112 -2.34 44.32 17.07
C SER A 112 -1.26 45.25 16.48
N LEU A 113 -0.61 44.85 15.38
CA LEU A 113 0.37 45.68 14.67
C LEU A 113 -0.27 46.92 14.04
N ARG A 114 -1.48 46.79 13.49
CA ARG A 114 -2.24 47.95 12.97
C ARG A 114 -2.65 48.91 14.09
N ALA A 115 -3.03 48.39 15.26
CA ALA A 115 -3.36 49.22 16.41
C ALA A 115 -2.11 49.94 16.96
N ALA A 116 -0.97 49.25 17.03
CA ALA A 116 0.29 49.84 17.45
C ALA A 116 0.75 50.96 16.50
N THR A 117 0.71 50.72 15.18
CA THR A 117 1.06 51.73 14.17
C THR A 117 0.08 52.91 14.16
N ALA A 118 -1.22 52.67 14.36
CA ALA A 118 -2.20 53.74 14.53
C ALA A 118 -1.93 54.59 15.79
N HIS A 119 -1.48 53.95 16.88
CA HIS A 119 -1.14 54.64 18.11
C HIS A 119 0.16 55.46 17.97
N GLU A 120 1.17 54.94 17.28
CA GLU A 120 2.42 55.66 17.00
C GLU A 120 2.19 56.83 16.05
N THR A 121 1.38 56.66 15.01
CA THR A 121 1.03 57.76 14.09
C THR A 121 0.21 58.85 14.77
N ALA A 122 -0.77 58.48 15.61
CA ALA A 122 -1.53 59.46 16.40
C ALA A 122 -0.66 60.19 17.43
N ALA A 123 0.30 59.49 18.06
CA ALA A 123 1.26 60.11 18.97
C ALA A 123 2.21 61.07 18.23
N LEU A 124 2.67 60.69 17.04
CA LEU A 124 3.48 61.54 16.17
C LEU A 124 2.72 62.78 15.69
N GLU A 125 1.44 62.65 15.29
CA GLU A 125 0.62 63.80 14.93
C GLU A 125 0.38 64.73 16.11
N ARG A 126 0.15 64.17 17.31
CA ARG A 126 -0.02 64.97 18.53
C ARG A 126 1.28 65.67 18.95
N LEU A 127 2.42 65.00 18.81
CA LEU A 127 3.74 65.61 19.02
C LEU A 127 3.99 66.72 18.00
N LYS A 128 3.70 66.48 16.73
CA LYS A 128 3.84 67.47 15.63
C LYS A 128 2.94 68.69 15.82
N ALA A 129 1.71 68.49 16.31
CA ALA A 129 0.80 69.57 16.67
C ALA A 129 1.29 70.37 17.89
N SER A 130 1.86 69.68 18.89
CA SER A 130 2.42 70.34 20.07
C SER A 130 3.73 71.07 19.78
N THR A 131 4.51 70.65 18.78
CA THR A 131 5.82 71.24 18.45
C THR A 131 5.78 72.31 17.35
N HIS A 132 4.60 72.87 17.03
CA HIS A 132 4.45 74.00 16.09
C HIS A 132 5.22 73.82 14.76
N GLY A 133 5.27 72.58 14.23
CA GLY A 133 5.87 72.29 12.93
C GLY A 133 7.38 72.06 12.91
N LEU A 134 8.00 71.72 14.04
CA LEU A 134 9.38 71.21 14.09
C LEU A 134 9.43 69.82 13.45
N ASP A 135 10.22 69.68 12.38
CA ASP A 135 10.40 68.42 11.64
C ASP A 135 11.74 67.79 12.03
N LEU A 136 11.74 66.50 12.36
CA LEU A 136 12.95 65.75 12.71
C LEU A 136 13.37 64.90 11.51
N GLN A 137 14.53 65.21 10.94
CA GLN A 137 15.14 64.37 9.91
C GLN A 137 16.39 63.68 10.46
N SER A 138 16.36 62.35 10.47
CA SER A 138 17.54 61.55 10.78
C SER A 138 18.30 61.27 9.49
N ALA A 139 19.48 61.87 9.34
CA ALA A 139 20.39 61.60 8.24
C ALA A 139 21.59 60.76 8.75
N LYS A 140 22.44 60.27 7.84
CA LYS A 140 23.58 59.40 8.18
C LYS A 140 24.60 60.04 9.15
N GLU A 141 24.52 61.34 9.40
CA GLU A 141 25.45 62.13 10.23
C GLU A 141 24.84 62.60 11.57
N GLY A 142 23.59 62.23 11.88
CA GLY A 142 22.91 62.57 13.14
C GLY A 142 21.43 62.92 12.96
N THR A 143 20.77 63.22 14.08
CA THR A 143 19.36 63.66 14.07
C THR A 143 19.32 65.18 14.02
N PHE A 144 18.64 65.74 13.00
CA PHE A 144 18.53 67.19 12.80
C PHE A 144 17.11 67.66 13.08
N LEU A 145 16.98 68.73 13.86
CA LEU A 145 15.73 69.41 14.17
C LEU A 145 15.58 70.62 13.24
N ILE A 146 14.57 70.61 12.37
CA ILE A 146 14.31 71.65 11.37
C ILE A 146 13.33 72.67 11.97
N LEU A 147 13.74 73.94 12.05
CA LEU A 147 12.89 75.01 12.57
C LEU A 147 11.91 75.54 11.49
N PRO A 148 10.69 75.97 11.89
CA PRO A 148 9.71 76.52 10.97
C PRO A 148 10.19 77.84 10.32
N ALA A 149 9.74 78.09 9.08
CA ALA A 149 10.11 79.27 8.32
C ALA A 149 9.49 80.53 8.96
N GLY A 150 10.33 81.43 9.48
CA GLY A 150 9.88 82.64 10.18
C GLY A 150 10.62 82.97 11.47
N PHE A 151 11.60 82.16 11.91
CA PHE A 151 12.47 82.50 13.03
C PHE A 151 13.34 83.72 12.71
N ALA A 152 12.86 84.91 13.10
CA ALA A 152 13.53 86.20 12.96
C ALA A 152 14.48 86.49 14.15
N GLY A 153 15.28 85.50 14.55
CA GLY A 153 16.36 85.65 15.52
C GLY A 153 17.71 85.44 14.84
N LYS A 154 18.74 86.19 15.25
CA LYS A 154 20.13 86.06 14.75
C LYS A 154 20.53 84.57 14.62
N PRO A 155 21.24 84.16 13.56
CA PRO A 155 21.59 82.76 13.35
C PRO A 155 22.51 82.27 14.47
N LEU A 156 21.98 81.47 15.40
CA LEU A 156 22.76 80.86 16.47
C LEU A 156 23.50 79.58 16.04
N THR A 157 23.27 79.05 14.83
CA THR A 157 23.95 77.85 14.32
C THR A 157 24.37 77.94 12.85
N PRO A 158 25.53 77.37 12.46
CA PRO A 158 26.02 77.37 11.08
C PRO A 158 25.38 76.31 10.17
N TRP A 159 24.35 75.58 10.63
CA TRP A 159 23.81 74.42 9.93
C TRP A 159 22.45 74.76 9.29
N THR A 160 22.33 74.47 7.99
CA THR A 160 21.11 74.67 7.20
C THR A 160 20.73 73.35 6.53
N CYS A 161 19.51 72.87 6.73
CA CYS A 161 18.98 71.74 5.96
C CYS A 161 18.09 72.31 4.86
N GLY A 162 18.63 72.40 3.64
CA GLY A 162 17.96 73.06 2.53
C GLY A 162 17.85 74.58 2.76
N SER A 163 16.63 75.12 2.77
CA SER A 163 16.34 76.57 2.88
C SER A 163 15.94 77.04 4.28
N ARG A 164 16.09 76.19 5.32
CA ARG A 164 15.68 76.49 6.70
C ARG A 164 16.83 76.24 7.70
N PRO A 165 16.89 77.02 8.81
CA PRO A 165 17.90 76.81 9.84
C PRO A 165 17.65 75.49 10.59
N CYS A 166 18.73 74.76 10.89
CA CYS A 166 18.69 73.48 11.57
C CYS A 166 19.55 73.44 12.83
N LEU A 167 19.14 72.61 13.77
CA LEU A 167 19.91 72.23 14.95
C LEU A 167 20.31 70.77 14.84
N LYS A 168 21.60 70.48 14.95
CA LYS A 168 22.09 69.11 15.11
C LYS A 168 21.91 68.71 16.58
N LEU A 169 21.21 67.60 16.82
CA LEU A 169 21.20 66.93 18.11
C LEU A 169 22.31 65.87 18.06
N ASP A 170 23.34 66.03 18.90
CA ASP A 170 24.33 64.99 19.17
C ASP A 170 23.73 63.89 20.06
#